data_AF-A0A1I1GZ47-F1
#
_entry.id   AF-A0A1I1GZ47-F1
#
_cell.length_a   1.000
_cell.length_b   1.000
_cell.length_c   1.000
_cell.angle_alpha   90.00
_cell.angle_beta   90.00
_cell.angle_gamma   90.00
#
_symmetry.space_group_name_H-M   'P 1'
#
loop_
_entity.id
_entity.type
_entity.pdbx_description
1 polymer ?
#
loop_
_entity_poly.entity_id
_entity_poly.type
_entity_poly.pdbx_seq_one_letter_code
_entity_poly.pdbx_strand_id
1 'polypeptide(L)'
;MLANLYWLLVVAVLLGVFYLISVRLGKLKIALIVALVMGVLSHSFYYFYLEQILVKSYGGSMSLNVPDGQRHIGVTWKGDNLWLQNYNPATNECIFREYSRGSVLEGEVRIRNCNPLHLLKEEERQQLPVSDPKPSEEQE
;
A
#
# COMPACT_ATOMS: atom_id res chain seq x y z
N MET A 1 12.72 -1.85 8.64
CA MET A 1 13.57 -2.59 9.61
C MET A 1 12.88 -3.84 10.15
N LEU A 2 11.70 -3.74 10.78
CA LEU A 2 10.98 -4.89 11.36
C LEU A 2 10.53 -5.95 10.33
N ALA A 3 10.07 -5.54 9.15
CA ALA A 3 9.75 -6.46 8.06
C ALA A 3 10.97 -7.34 7.69
N ASN A 4 12.15 -6.73 7.57
CA ASN A 4 13.39 -7.45 7.26
C ASN A 4 13.77 -8.41 8.39
N LEU A 5 13.59 -8.01 9.65
CA LEU A 5 13.83 -8.87 10.80
C LEU A 5 12.91 -10.11 10.79
N TYR A 6 11.63 -9.93 10.46
CA TYR A 6 10.69 -11.03 10.31
C TYR A 6 11.16 -12.02 9.24
N TRP A 7 11.55 -11.53 8.06
CA TRP A 7 12.04 -12.40 6.98
C TRP A 7 13.33 -13.13 7.33
N LEU A 8 14.26 -12.48 8.03
CA LEU A 8 15.48 -13.12 8.54
C LEU A 8 15.15 -14.27 9.50
N LEU A 9 14.22 -14.05 10.45
CA LEU A 9 13.78 -15.09 11.38
C LEU A 9 13.09 -16.26 10.67
N VAL A 10 12.22 -15.97 9.69
CA VAL A 10 11.56 -17.00 8.88
C VAL A 10 12.58 -17.87 8.16
N VAL A 11 13.57 -17.26 7.50
CA VAL A 11 14.64 -18.01 6.80
C VAL A 11 15.45 -18.84 7.78
N ALA A 12 15.82 -18.30 8.94
CA ALA A 12 16.57 -19.03 9.96
C ALA A 12 15.79 -20.26 10.47
N VAL A 13 14.49 -20.12 10.73
CA VAL A 13 13.63 -21.24 11.14
C VAL A 13 13.47 -22.26 10.02
N LEU A 14 13.25 -21.82 8.78
CA LEU A 14 13.13 -22.72 7.63
C LEU A 14 14.40 -23.55 7.42
N LEU A 15 15.57 -22.92 7.48
CA LEU A 15 16.86 -23.61 7.37
C LEU A 15 17.08 -24.58 8.54
N GLY A 16 16.72 -24.18 9.77
CA GLY A 16 16.83 -25.04 10.95
C GLY A 16 15.95 -26.29 10.87
N VAL A 17 14.68 -26.12 10.51
CA VAL A 17 13.72 -27.23 10.31
C VAL A 17 14.15 -28.12 9.15
N PHE A 18 14.55 -27.52 8.04
CA PHE A 18 15.03 -28.26 6.88
C PHE A 18 16.26 -29.09 7.23
N TYR A 19 17.27 -28.51 7.87
CA TYR A 19 18.47 -29.21 8.34
C TYR A 19 18.14 -30.38 9.28
N LEU A 20 17.25 -30.15 10.25
CA LEU A 20 16.85 -31.18 11.21
C LEU A 20 16.16 -32.37 10.52
N ILE A 21 15.25 -32.14 9.58
CA ILE A 21 14.51 -33.23 8.90
C ILE A 21 15.36 -33.89 7.81
N SER A 22 16.16 -33.13 7.07
CA SER A 22 17.01 -33.64 6.00
C SER A 22 18.19 -34.45 6.54
N VAL A 23 18.98 -33.88 7.45
CA VAL A 23 20.24 -34.47 7.92
C VAL A 23 19.99 -35.46 9.06
N ARG A 24 19.12 -35.12 10.02
CA ARG A 24 18.90 -35.98 11.19
C ARG A 24 17.95 -37.14 10.91
N LEU A 25 16.92 -36.92 10.08
CA LEU A 25 15.90 -37.92 9.76
C LEU A 25 16.10 -38.57 8.38
N GLY A 26 17.01 -38.06 7.54
CA GLY A 26 17.29 -38.60 6.21
C GLY A 26 16.15 -38.44 5.20
N LYS A 27 15.11 -37.67 5.52
CA LYS A 27 13.88 -37.58 4.71
C LYS A 27 13.80 -36.26 3.93
N LEU A 28 14.64 -36.13 2.91
CA LEU A 28 14.72 -34.92 2.06
C LEU A 28 13.37 -34.52 1.45
N LYS A 29 12.58 -35.47 0.94
CA LYS A 29 11.27 -35.19 0.35
C LYS A 29 10.30 -34.55 1.35
N ILE A 30 10.29 -35.07 2.59
CA ILE A 30 9.42 -34.54 3.65
C ILE A 30 9.92 -33.17 4.10
N ALA A 31 11.24 -33.00 4.25
CA ALA A 31 11.85 -31.71 4.60
C ALA A 31 11.44 -30.61 3.62
N LEU A 32 11.46 -30.90 2.31
CA LEU A 32 11.02 -29.97 1.27
C LEU A 32 9.54 -29.59 1.40
N ILE A 33 8.65 -30.58 1.57
CA ILE A 33 7.21 -30.32 1.69
C ILE A 33 6.92 -29.45 2.92
N VAL A 34 7.52 -29.79 4.07
CA VAL A 34 7.34 -29.03 5.32
C VAL A 34 7.86 -27.60 5.17
N ALA A 35 9.06 -27.42 4.61
CA ALA A 35 9.64 -26.10 4.39
C ALA A 35 8.79 -25.24 3.44
N LEU A 36 8.26 -25.83 2.37
CA LEU A 36 7.37 -25.15 1.43
C LEU A 36 6.08 -24.70 2.12
N VAL A 37 5.41 -25.58 2.86
CA VAL A 37 4.18 -25.26 3.60
C VAL A 37 4.44 -24.15 4.62
N MET A 38 5.52 -24.24 5.39
CA MET A 38 5.89 -23.20 6.36
C MET A 38 6.20 -21.87 5.69
N GLY A 39 6.88 -21.87 4.54
CA GLY A 39 7.16 -20.67 3.77
C GLY A 39 5.89 -19.99 3.27
N VAL A 40 4.95 -20.75 2.71
CA VAL A 40 3.64 -20.25 2.27
C VAL A 40 2.84 -19.67 3.44
N LEU A 41 2.79 -20.38 4.57
CA LEU A 41 2.09 -19.90 5.77
C LEU A 41 2.72 -18.63 6.33
N SER A 42 4.05 -18.55 6.37
CA SER A 42 4.77 -17.37 6.85
C SER A 42 4.53 -16.17 5.95
N HIS A 43 4.64 -16.36 4.63
CA HIS A 43 4.34 -15.30 3.66
C HIS A 43 2.89 -14.83 3.75
N SER A 44 1.94 -15.75 3.84
CA SER A 44 0.52 -15.43 3.98
C SER A 44 0.25 -14.66 5.28
N PHE A 45 0.83 -15.08 6.40
CA PHE A 45 0.72 -14.38 7.67
C PHE A 45 1.32 -12.97 7.60
N TYR A 46 2.46 -12.82 6.92
CA TYR A 46 3.06 -11.51 6.72
C TYR A 46 2.13 -10.58 5.93
N TYR A 47 1.66 -11.03 4.76
CA TYR A 47 0.83 -10.22 3.86
C TYR A 47 -0.54 -9.88 4.47
N PHE A 48 -1.27 -10.89 4.97
CA PHE A 48 -2.64 -10.70 5.45
C PHE A 48 -2.73 -10.10 6.86
N TYR A 49 -1.64 -10.03 7.62
CA TYR A 49 -1.70 -9.57 9.01
C TYR A 49 -0.61 -8.55 9.35
N LEU A 50 0.67 -8.89 9.15
CA LEU A 50 1.76 -8.06 9.67
C LEU A 50 2.01 -6.79 8.84
N GLU A 51 1.93 -6.85 7.52
CA GLU A 51 2.30 -5.73 6.65
C GLU A 51 1.58 -4.43 7.05
N GLN A 52 0.25 -4.49 7.17
CA GLN A 52 -0.58 -3.34 7.52
C GLN A 52 -0.31 -2.82 8.95
N ILE A 53 -0.08 -3.72 9.91
CA ILE A 53 0.26 -3.37 11.30
C ILE A 53 1.63 -2.70 11.36
N LEU A 54 2.62 -3.25 10.66
CA LEU A 54 3.97 -2.71 10.62
C LEU A 54 4.01 -1.33 9.98
N VAL A 55 3.25 -1.13 8.89
CA VAL A 55 3.14 0.16 8.21
C VAL A 55 2.47 1.20 9.11
N LYS A 56 1.32 0.85 9.68
CA LYS A 56 0.52 1.76 10.52
C LYS A 56 1.20 2.12 11.85
N SER A 57 1.77 1.14 12.55
CA SER A 57 2.20 1.32 13.94
C SER A 57 3.71 1.43 14.12
N TYR A 58 4.52 0.94 13.18
CA TYR A 58 5.96 0.79 13.37
C TYR A 58 6.82 1.40 12.25
N GLY A 59 6.21 2.06 11.25
CA GLY A 59 6.93 2.78 10.19
C GLY A 59 7.52 1.87 9.10
N GLY A 60 6.65 1.17 8.38
CA GLY A 60 6.97 0.38 7.18
C GLY A 60 6.59 1.06 5.85
N SER A 61 6.66 0.34 4.74
CA SER A 61 6.17 0.78 3.43
C SER A 61 5.19 -0.22 2.85
N MET A 62 4.10 0.28 2.27
CA MET A 62 3.09 -0.47 1.53
C MET A 62 2.76 0.31 0.26
N SER A 63 2.52 -0.39 -0.83
CA SER A 63 2.13 0.21 -2.12
C SER A 63 0.70 -0.15 -2.46
N LEU A 64 -0.05 0.84 -2.93
CA LEU A 64 -1.41 0.68 -3.43
C LEU A 64 -1.53 1.45 -4.75
N ASN A 65 -2.24 0.86 -5.70
CA ASN A 65 -2.47 1.47 -7.00
C ASN A 65 -3.81 2.20 -7.00
N VAL A 66 -3.77 3.46 -7.44
CA VAL A 66 -4.97 4.24 -7.72
C VAL A 66 -5.52 3.77 -9.07
N PRO A 67 -6.81 3.39 -9.18
CA PRO A 67 -7.36 2.96 -10.45
C PRO A 67 -7.28 4.04 -11.53
N ASP A 68 -7.10 3.62 -12.78
CA ASP A 68 -6.96 4.52 -13.91
C ASP A 68 -8.14 5.49 -14.03
N GLY A 69 -7.82 6.73 -14.42
CA GLY A 69 -8.79 7.83 -14.52
C GLY A 69 -9.24 8.41 -13.19
N GLN A 70 -8.84 7.84 -12.05
CA GLN A 70 -9.07 8.44 -10.74
C GLN A 70 -7.86 9.26 -10.28
N ARG A 71 -8.11 10.34 -9.55
CA ARG A 71 -7.08 11.16 -8.89
C ARG A 71 -7.11 10.90 -7.40
N HIS A 72 -5.96 10.65 -6.79
CA HIS A 72 -5.88 10.51 -5.35
C HIS A 72 -6.13 11.85 -4.66
N ILE A 73 -7.00 11.87 -3.64
CA ILE A 73 -7.23 13.04 -2.79
C ILE A 73 -6.52 12.88 -1.45
N GLY A 74 -6.73 11.74 -0.78
CA GLY A 74 -6.24 11.57 0.57
C GLY A 74 -6.37 10.14 1.07
N VAL A 75 -5.65 9.87 2.15
CA VAL A 75 -5.59 8.57 2.80
C VAL A 75 -5.65 8.76 4.31
N THR A 76 -6.37 7.87 5.00
CA THR A 76 -6.44 7.88 6.46
C THR A 76 -6.60 6.47 7.01
N TRP A 77 -6.31 6.30 8.30
CA TRP A 77 -6.53 5.06 9.03
C TRP A 77 -7.76 5.20 9.93
N LYS A 78 -8.65 4.20 9.89
CA LYS A 78 -9.76 4.07 10.82
C LYS A 78 -9.69 2.71 11.49
N GLY A 79 -9.34 2.69 12.77
CA GLY A 79 -8.96 1.43 13.40
C GLY A 79 -7.83 0.80 12.60
N ASP A 80 -7.95 -0.48 12.26
CA ASP A 80 -6.94 -1.20 11.45
C ASP A 80 -7.16 -1.13 9.94
N ASN A 81 -8.22 -0.46 9.50
CA ASN A 81 -8.57 -0.35 8.09
C ASN A 81 -8.01 0.94 7.47
N LEU A 82 -7.54 0.82 6.24
CA LEU A 82 -7.03 1.93 5.45
C LEU A 82 -8.15 2.48 4.58
N TRP A 83 -8.39 3.77 4.67
CA TRP A 83 -9.38 4.49 3.88
C TRP A 83 -8.68 5.33 2.83
N LEU A 84 -8.95 5.05 1.56
CA LEU A 84 -8.46 5.83 0.42
C LEU A 84 -9.62 6.64 -0.17
N GLN A 85 -9.39 7.94 -0.34
CA GLN A 85 -10.29 8.84 -1.05
C GLN A 85 -9.70 9.18 -2.41
N ASN A 86 -10.44 8.87 -3.47
CA ASN A 86 -10.12 9.24 -4.83
C ASN A 86 -11.25 10.06 -5.46
N TYR A 87 -10.93 10.87 -6.46
CA TYR A 87 -11.87 11.62 -7.28
C TYR A 87 -11.93 11.05 -8.70
N ASN A 88 -13.13 10.85 -9.21
CA ASN A 88 -13.36 10.55 -10.62
C ASN A 88 -13.87 11.82 -11.34
N PRO A 89 -13.06 12.46 -12.21
CA PRO A 89 -13.45 13.67 -12.92
C PRO A 89 -14.54 13.42 -13.98
N ALA A 90 -14.63 12.22 -14.54
CA ALA A 90 -15.63 11.91 -15.58
C ALA A 90 -17.06 11.89 -15.03
N THR A 91 -17.23 11.50 -13.76
CA THR A 91 -18.54 11.38 -13.11
C THR A 91 -18.76 12.39 -11.98
N ASN A 92 -17.77 13.23 -11.67
CA ASN A 92 -17.76 14.13 -10.51
C ASN A 92 -18.10 13.39 -9.19
N GLU A 93 -17.47 12.23 -8.98
CA GLU A 93 -17.67 11.41 -7.78
C GLU A 93 -16.40 11.36 -6.92
N CYS A 94 -16.54 11.52 -5.61
CA CYS A 94 -15.52 11.12 -4.65
C CYS A 94 -15.82 9.71 -4.14
N ILE A 95 -14.83 8.83 -4.25
CA ILE A 95 -14.92 7.41 -3.97
C ILE A 95 -14.02 7.12 -2.77
N PHE A 96 -14.63 6.68 -1.68
CA PHE A 96 -13.95 6.26 -0.47
C PHE A 96 -13.92 4.75 -0.45
N ARG A 97 -12.74 4.16 -0.39
CA ARG A 97 -12.54 2.71 -0.32
C ARG A 97 -11.91 2.32 0.99
N GLU A 98 -12.54 1.39 1.68
CA GLU A 98 -12.04 0.80 2.91
C GLU A 98 -11.32 -0.51 2.58
N TYR A 99 -10.02 -0.55 2.88
CA TYR A 99 -9.18 -1.73 2.75
C TYR A 99 -8.84 -2.28 4.13
N SER A 100 -9.23 -3.53 4.39
CA SER A 100 -8.76 -4.25 5.57
C SER A 100 -7.42 -4.91 5.34
N ARG A 101 -6.98 -5.68 6.33
CA ARG A 101 -5.65 -6.31 6.34
C ARG A 101 -5.46 -7.21 5.12
N GLY A 102 -4.27 -7.14 4.52
CA GLY A 102 -3.99 -7.80 3.25
C GLY A 102 -4.57 -7.07 2.04
N SER A 103 -4.87 -5.77 2.15
CA SER A 103 -5.38 -4.93 1.06
C SER A 103 -6.70 -5.40 0.47
N VAL A 104 -7.56 -6.04 1.27
CA VAL A 104 -8.88 -6.52 0.82
C VAL A 104 -9.89 -5.38 0.90
N LEU A 105 -10.57 -5.09 -0.20
CA LEU A 105 -11.63 -4.08 -0.23
C LEU A 105 -12.86 -4.60 0.52
N GLU A 106 -13.23 -3.96 1.63
CA GLU A 106 -14.40 -4.32 2.45
C GLU A 106 -15.61 -3.45 2.18
N GLY A 107 -15.39 -2.16 1.86
CA GLY A 107 -16.45 -1.18 1.74
C GLY A 107 -16.11 -0.08 0.75
N GLU A 108 -17.15 0.49 0.15
CA GLU A 108 -17.03 1.64 -0.74
C GLU A 108 -18.17 2.63 -0.47
N VAL A 109 -17.84 3.91 -0.36
CA VAL A 109 -18.80 5.01 -0.26
C VAL A 109 -18.56 5.98 -1.41
N ARG A 110 -19.64 6.37 -2.11
CA ARG A 110 -19.59 7.32 -3.23
C ARG A 110 -20.34 8.59 -2.90
N ILE A 111 -19.66 9.73 -3.05
CA ILE A 111 -20.26 11.06 -2.94
C ILE A 111 -20.36 11.64 -4.35
N ARG A 112 -21.57 11.91 -4.81
CA ARG A 112 -21.83 12.56 -6.11
C ARG A 112 -21.73 14.08 -5.99
N ASN A 113 -21.35 14.75 -7.08
CA ASN A 113 -21.14 16.19 -7.14
C ASN A 113 -20.13 16.65 -6.07
N CYS A 114 -19.01 15.92 -5.94
CA CYS A 114 -18.07 16.12 -4.86
C CYS A 114 -17.33 17.46 -4.96
N ASN A 115 -17.03 17.94 -6.18
CA ASN A 115 -16.42 19.25 -6.43
C ASN A 115 -15.21 19.55 -5.52
N PRO A 116 -14.15 18.73 -5.54
CA PRO A 116 -12.99 18.90 -4.67
C PRO A 116 -12.25 20.21 -4.98
N LEU A 117 -12.44 21.23 -4.14
CA LEU A 117 -11.93 22.60 -4.33
C LEU A 117 -10.43 22.70 -4.69
N HIS A 118 -9.60 21.80 -4.17
CA HIS A 118 -8.16 21.79 -4.44
C HIS A 118 -7.80 21.30 -5.85
N LEU A 119 -8.62 20.43 -6.46
CA LEU A 119 -8.45 19.95 -7.83
C LEU A 119 -9.13 20.88 -8.85
N LEU A 120 -10.23 21.53 -8.49
CA LEU A 120 -10.93 22.48 -9.37
C LEU A 120 -10.04 23.67 -9.74
N LYS A 121 -9.23 24.15 -8.80
CA LYS A 121 -8.30 25.27 -9.01
C LYS A 121 -7.16 24.92 -9.96
N GLU A 122 -6.85 23.64 -10.15
CA GLU A 122 -5.76 23.17 -11.02
C GLU A 122 -6.21 23.14 -12.48
N GLU A 123 -7.47 22.77 -12.75
CA GLU A 123 -8.08 22.89 -14.09
C GLU A 123 -8.19 24.35 -14.53
N GLU A 124 -8.52 25.28 -13.63
CA GLU A 124 -8.47 26.72 -13.89
C GLU A 124 -7.02 27.23 -14.10
N ARG A 125 -6.05 26.69 -13.33
CA ARG A 125 -4.62 27.06 -13.47
C ARG A 125 -4.00 26.56 -14.78
N GLN A 126 -4.45 25.43 -15.30
CA GLN A 126 -4.03 24.91 -16.61
C GLN A 126 -4.61 25.70 -17.79
N GLN A 127 -5.62 26.53 -17.56
CA GLN A 127 -6.21 27.43 -18.56
C GLN A 127 -5.65 28.87 -18.50
N LEU A 128 -4.86 29.21 -17.48
CA LEU A 128 -4.18 30.51 -17.43
C LEU A 128 -2.98 30.49 -18.38
N PRO A 129 -2.86 31.48 -19.30
CA PRO A 129 -1.65 31.61 -20.10
C PRO A 129 -0.47 31.78 -19.15
N VAL A 130 0.57 30.97 -19.32
CA VAL A 130 1.85 31.15 -18.65
C VAL A 130 2.40 32.50 -19.13
N SER A 131 2.11 33.56 -18.38
CA SER A 131 2.75 34.84 -18.62
C SER A 131 4.20 34.72 -18.14
N ASP A 132 5.13 34.88 -19.07
CA ASP A 132 6.56 34.94 -18.77
C ASP A 132 6.83 35.96 -17.65
N PRO A 133 7.80 35.69 -16.74
CA PRO A 133 8.17 36.66 -15.73
C PRO A 133 8.67 37.94 -16.41
N LYS A 134 7.99 39.07 -16.13
CA LYS A 134 8.40 40.39 -16.59
C LYS A 134 9.81 40.69 -16.04
N PRO A 135 10.80 41.04 -16.87
CA PRO A 135 12.12 41.42 -16.39
C PRO A 135 11.98 42.59 -15.42
N SER A 136 12.64 42.51 -14.27
CA SER A 136 12.75 43.60 -13.31
C SER A 136 13.40 44.80 -13.99
N GLU A 137 12.69 45.91 -14.08
CA GLU A 137 13.27 47.21 -14.45
C GLU A 137 14.40 47.54 -13.45
N GLU A 138 15.63 47.61 -13.96
CA GLU A 138 16.77 48.23 -13.29
C GLU A 138 16.38 49.67 -12.91
N GLN A 139 16.34 49.95 -11.61
CA GLN A 139 16.27 51.31 -11.09
C GLN A 139 17.69 51.90 -11.09
N GLU A 140 17.91 52.84 -12.00
CA GLU A 140 19.02 53.82 -11.98
C GLU A 140 18.77 54.92 -10.94
#